data_AF-A0A5D3F591-F1
#
_entry.id   AF-A0A5D3F591-F1
#
_cell.length_a   1.000
_cell.length_b   1.000
_cell.length_c   1.000
_cell.angle_alpha   90.00
_cell.angle_beta   90.00
_cell.angle_gamma   90.00
#
_symmetry.space_group_name_H-M   'P 1'
#
loop_
_entity.id
_entity.type
_entity.pdbx_description
1 polymer ?
#
loop_
_entity_poly.entity_id
_entity_poly.type
_entity_poly.pdbx_seq_one_letter_code
_entity_poly.pdbx_strand_id
1 'polypeptide(L)'
;MTVWPCANCGRPVPQPVGAVRTVRYCQDNDGACAREARERRERGRDAPGLTGQVASTWEMVERLEKAADLLADSLTSELSVAGVERRVAEVRAEAARELAIAQSERDASQRKAEEAWHEASSARQRAETAERESSRAREEAKLATAKRDAAQQAWEEAHQVAQQSMTAKLAAESERDRIAARETELLAALESTRAELVAARSKLAEAEGAAESQRVEAAVAKQGAEDLRNAMRDTEAQRQRAMQAASKAEAERTAALRAQSEAEAEVVRANARVEEAAKERDAAQARAKAAIAERDELTAKVNDQGVQLRQLSQSVAEQQAALTALAEERDAARAEADRARRQIDQFTHHTLSSNFPPGGRMPGGGPAAQHQQGPQPPVPPGGPPPIGGPAGPQGAPIPPGMNGQPSAPAPAGAQGQPGAPIPTATNGQPGAPIQPGAQGQPAQNGPNGQPGAPVPAGAQGQPGAPGPLDDPLGSGTGGHSRPGVGGPHRGRPLNGADREDPLFTGP
;
A
#
# COMPACT_ATOMS: atom_id res chain seq x y z
N MET A 1 125.74 102.23 -105.17
CA MET A 1 124.32 102.40 -105.54
C MET A 1 124.15 101.85 -106.95
N THR A 2 123.18 100.98 -107.18
CA THR A 2 122.86 100.49 -108.53
C THR A 2 122.10 101.60 -109.26
N VAL A 3 122.56 102.00 -110.43
CA VAL A 3 121.92 103.04 -111.25
C VAL A 3 121.40 102.37 -112.51
N TRP A 4 120.11 102.52 -112.79
CA TRP A 4 119.45 101.90 -113.95
C TRP A 4 118.90 102.99 -114.88
N PRO A 5 118.93 102.81 -116.20
CA PRO A 5 118.33 103.78 -117.13
C PRO A 5 116.81 103.83 -116.96
N CYS A 6 116.24 105.03 -116.95
CA CYS A 6 114.81 105.26 -116.92
C CYS A 6 114.14 104.61 -118.13
N ALA A 7 113.11 103.79 -117.89
CA ALA A 7 112.42 103.04 -118.94
C ALA A 7 111.66 103.91 -119.98
N ASN A 8 111.61 105.24 -119.81
CA ASN A 8 111.02 106.17 -120.77
C ASN A 8 112.06 107.04 -121.50
N CYS A 9 113.00 107.65 -120.77
CA CYS A 9 113.91 108.66 -121.30
C CYS A 9 115.41 108.29 -121.22
N GLY A 10 115.75 107.10 -120.73
CA GLY A 10 117.13 106.60 -120.62
C GLY A 10 117.99 107.25 -119.52
N ARG A 11 117.55 108.34 -118.88
CA ARG A 11 118.30 109.01 -117.80
C ARG A 11 118.63 108.06 -116.65
N PRO A 12 119.80 108.17 -116.00
CA PRO A 12 120.17 107.35 -114.85
C PRO A 12 119.25 107.59 -113.64
N VAL A 13 118.59 106.54 -113.17
CA VAL A 13 117.74 106.53 -111.97
C VAL A 13 118.45 105.73 -110.86
N PRO A 14 118.74 106.34 -109.69
CA PRO A 14 119.34 105.64 -108.58
C PRO A 14 118.34 104.68 -107.92
N GLN A 15 118.74 103.42 -107.71
CA GLN A 15 117.93 102.43 -107.00
C GLN A 15 118.14 102.55 -105.47
N PRO A 16 117.07 102.62 -104.66
CA PRO A 16 117.17 102.59 -103.21
C PRO A 16 117.69 101.22 -102.72
N VAL A 17 118.70 101.24 -101.86
CA VAL A 17 119.38 100.02 -101.39
C VAL A 17 118.50 99.30 -100.36
N GLY A 18 118.13 98.04 -100.64
CA GLY A 18 117.32 97.22 -99.74
C GLY A 18 115.79 97.37 -99.89
N ALA A 19 115.31 98.20 -100.82
CA ALA A 19 113.88 98.25 -101.14
C ALA A 19 113.47 97.09 -102.05
N VAL A 20 112.32 96.47 -101.78
CA VAL A 20 111.78 95.35 -102.58
C VAL A 20 111.32 95.80 -103.98
N ARG A 21 110.97 97.09 -104.14
CA ARG A 21 110.47 97.66 -105.41
C ARG A 21 111.58 98.41 -106.16
N THR A 22 111.85 98.01 -107.40
CA THR A 22 112.77 98.73 -108.30
C THR A 22 112.11 99.99 -108.86
N VAL A 23 112.82 101.12 -108.80
CA VAL A 23 112.35 102.41 -109.33
C VAL A 23 112.61 102.44 -110.83
N ARG A 24 111.58 102.12 -111.63
CA ARG A 24 111.67 101.99 -113.11
C ARG A 24 111.70 103.33 -113.88
N TYR A 25 111.34 104.45 -113.26
CA TYR A 25 111.20 105.76 -113.92
C TYR A 25 111.79 106.90 -113.07
N CYS A 26 112.22 107.97 -113.75
CA CYS A 26 112.59 109.26 -113.16
C CYS A 26 111.51 109.78 -112.19
N GLN A 27 111.87 109.97 -110.92
CA GLN A 27 111.03 110.64 -109.92
C GLN A 27 111.20 112.18 -109.96
N ASP A 28 112.35 112.64 -110.45
CA ASP A 28 112.82 114.04 -110.54
C ASP A 28 112.02 114.95 -111.47
N ASN A 29 110.95 114.44 -112.10
CA ASN A 29 110.13 115.16 -113.07
C ASN A 29 108.63 114.94 -112.79
N ASP A 30 108.22 114.98 -111.51
CA ASP A 30 106.85 114.77 -111.03
C ASP A 30 106.13 113.54 -111.60
N GLY A 31 106.87 112.46 -111.85
CA GLY A 31 106.34 111.24 -112.50
C GLY A 31 105.95 111.40 -113.98
N ALA A 32 106.31 112.50 -114.66
CA ALA A 32 106.01 112.74 -116.07
C ALA A 32 106.55 111.63 -116.97
N CYS A 33 107.74 111.08 -116.71
CA CYS A 33 108.26 109.92 -117.44
C CYS A 33 107.45 108.64 -117.24
N ALA A 34 106.79 108.46 -116.09
CA ALA A 34 105.89 107.33 -115.86
C ALA A 34 104.53 107.54 -116.55
N ARG A 35 104.01 108.78 -116.53
CA ARG A 35 102.79 109.19 -117.25
C ARG A 35 102.96 109.10 -118.77
N GLU A 36 104.01 109.68 -119.34
CA GLU A 36 104.27 109.64 -120.79
C GLU A 36 104.47 108.20 -121.29
N ALA A 37 105.16 107.35 -120.50
CA ALA A 37 105.25 105.92 -120.81
C ALA A 37 103.89 105.21 -120.74
N ARG A 38 103.00 105.60 -119.81
CA ARG A 38 101.61 105.11 -119.74
C ARG A 38 100.79 105.60 -120.93
N GLU A 39 100.83 106.87 -121.29
CA GLU A 39 100.16 107.43 -122.48
C GLU A 39 100.67 106.84 -123.80
N ARG A 40 101.98 106.57 -123.92
CA ARG A 40 102.59 105.91 -125.07
C ARG A 40 102.13 104.44 -125.18
N ARG A 41 101.93 103.75 -124.05
CA ARG A 41 101.30 102.41 -123.99
C ARG A 41 99.81 102.45 -124.28
N GLU A 42 99.09 103.46 -123.80
CA GLU A 42 97.65 103.66 -124.06
C GLU A 42 97.39 103.92 -125.55
N ARG A 43 98.19 104.78 -126.20
CA ARG A 43 98.16 104.93 -127.67
C ARG A 43 98.57 103.66 -128.45
N GLY A 44 99.38 102.80 -127.83
CA GLY A 44 99.71 101.49 -128.39
C GLY A 44 98.63 100.42 -128.16
N ARG A 45 97.66 100.67 -127.26
CA ARG A 45 96.60 99.74 -126.87
C ARG A 45 95.52 99.62 -127.95
N ASP A 46 95.24 100.73 -128.65
CA ASP A 46 94.29 100.80 -129.77
C ASP A 46 94.93 100.48 -131.14
N ALA A 47 96.22 100.15 -131.17
CA ALA A 47 96.94 99.82 -132.41
C ALA A 47 96.67 98.37 -132.85
N PRO A 48 96.17 98.12 -134.07
CA PRO A 48 95.89 96.77 -134.54
C PRO A 48 97.18 95.95 -134.74
N GLY A 49 97.24 94.77 -134.14
CA GLY A 49 98.32 93.78 -134.32
C GLY A 49 99.14 93.50 -133.06
N LEU A 50 100.38 93.02 -133.27
CA LEU A 50 101.30 92.58 -132.22
C LEU A 50 101.61 93.64 -131.15
N THR A 51 101.58 94.92 -131.49
CA THR A 51 101.81 96.03 -130.55
C THR A 51 100.71 96.13 -129.49
N GLY A 52 99.44 96.02 -129.87
CA GLY A 52 98.31 95.98 -128.93
C GLY A 52 98.33 94.71 -128.06
N GLN A 53 98.73 93.56 -128.63
CA GLN A 53 98.91 92.32 -127.87
C GLN A 53 100.01 92.46 -126.80
N VAL A 54 101.18 93.01 -127.16
CA VAL A 54 102.26 93.27 -126.21
C VAL A 54 101.80 94.25 -125.12
N ALA A 55 101.10 95.33 -125.47
CA ALA A 55 100.54 96.27 -124.48
C ALA A 55 99.56 95.59 -123.50
N SER A 56 98.71 94.67 -123.99
CA SER A 56 97.81 93.87 -123.16
C SER A 56 98.56 92.92 -122.22
N THR A 57 99.63 92.25 -122.69
CA THR A 57 100.44 91.38 -121.83
C THR A 57 101.13 92.16 -120.70
N TRP A 58 101.60 93.39 -120.95
CA TRP A 58 102.16 94.23 -119.90
C TRP A 58 101.13 94.66 -118.85
N GLU A 59 99.88 94.91 -119.23
CA GLU A 59 98.82 95.18 -118.25
C GLU A 59 98.48 93.94 -117.41
N MET A 60 98.50 92.75 -118.02
CA MET A 60 98.35 91.50 -117.27
C MET A 60 99.49 91.31 -116.27
N VAL A 61 100.73 91.66 -116.64
CA VAL A 61 101.88 91.68 -115.72
C VAL A 61 101.70 92.71 -114.60
N GLU A 62 101.25 93.94 -114.88
CA GLU A 62 101.00 94.96 -113.84
C GLU A 62 99.88 94.52 -112.87
N ARG A 63 98.85 93.84 -113.36
CA ARG A 63 97.80 93.21 -112.53
C ARG A 63 98.34 92.05 -111.68
N LEU A 64 99.24 91.23 -112.22
CA LEU A 64 99.90 90.14 -111.49
C LEU A 64 100.89 90.68 -110.44
N GLU A 65 101.69 91.70 -110.75
CA GLU A 65 102.56 92.41 -109.80
C GLU A 65 101.70 92.98 -108.64
N LYS A 66 100.58 93.63 -108.93
CA LYS A 66 99.66 94.16 -107.90
C LYS A 66 98.95 93.07 -107.09
N ALA A 67 98.60 91.94 -107.69
CA ALA A 67 98.03 90.80 -106.96
C ALA A 67 99.09 90.14 -106.06
N ALA A 68 100.34 90.01 -106.53
CA ALA A 68 101.46 89.53 -105.75
C ALA A 68 101.78 90.47 -104.57
N ASP A 69 101.68 91.79 -104.74
CA ASP A 69 101.81 92.76 -103.65
C ASP A 69 100.73 92.56 -102.57
N LEU A 70 99.45 92.47 -102.96
CA LEU A 70 98.35 92.24 -102.00
C LEU A 70 98.49 90.89 -101.28
N LEU A 71 98.96 89.85 -101.97
CA LEU A 71 99.29 88.57 -101.38
C LEU A 71 100.48 88.69 -100.41
N ALA A 72 101.54 89.39 -100.78
CA ALA A 72 102.71 89.62 -99.93
C ALA A 72 102.36 90.43 -98.67
N ASP A 73 101.53 91.47 -98.79
CA ASP A 73 101.05 92.26 -97.64
C ASP A 73 100.14 91.42 -96.74
N SER A 74 99.23 90.62 -97.31
CA SER A 74 98.37 89.71 -96.54
C SER A 74 99.18 88.65 -95.78
N LEU A 75 100.12 87.98 -96.46
CA LEU A 75 101.04 87.00 -95.88
C LEU A 75 101.95 87.64 -94.83
N THR A 76 102.47 88.85 -95.07
CA THR A 76 103.27 89.57 -94.07
C THR A 76 102.42 89.94 -92.86
N SER A 77 101.14 90.29 -93.04
CA SER A 77 100.25 90.62 -91.92
C SER A 77 99.87 89.39 -91.09
N GLU A 78 99.55 88.25 -91.70
CA GLU A 78 99.18 86.99 -91.02
C GLU A 78 100.41 86.27 -90.43
N LEU A 79 101.57 86.28 -91.12
CA LEU A 79 102.82 85.65 -90.68
C LEU A 79 103.72 86.57 -89.84
N SER A 80 103.38 87.85 -89.69
CA SER A 80 104.04 88.70 -88.68
C SER A 80 103.86 88.12 -87.29
N VAL A 81 104.78 88.40 -86.37
CA VAL A 81 104.68 87.96 -84.96
C VAL A 81 103.33 88.35 -84.37
N ALA A 82 102.86 89.59 -84.62
CA ALA A 82 101.55 90.07 -84.17
C ALA A 82 100.34 89.38 -84.85
N GLY A 83 100.48 88.93 -86.10
CA GLY A 83 99.48 88.13 -86.81
C GLY A 83 99.35 86.73 -86.22
N VAL A 84 100.49 86.05 -86.05
CA VAL A 84 100.57 84.73 -85.41
C VAL A 84 100.08 84.79 -83.97
N GLU A 85 100.47 85.79 -83.19
CA GLU A 85 99.98 86.00 -81.82
C GLU A 85 98.47 86.22 -81.78
N ARG A 86 97.89 86.96 -82.75
CA ARG A 86 96.43 87.11 -82.88
C ARG A 86 95.74 85.78 -83.17
N ARG A 87 96.26 84.98 -84.12
CA ARG A 87 95.71 83.64 -84.43
C ARG A 87 95.86 82.68 -83.25
N VAL A 88 96.98 82.71 -82.54
CA VAL A 88 97.18 81.92 -81.31
C VAL A 88 96.24 82.38 -80.19
N ALA A 89 95.97 83.68 -80.06
CA ALA A 89 95.00 84.20 -79.10
C ALA A 89 93.55 83.83 -79.47
N GLU A 90 93.19 83.87 -80.77
CA GLU A 90 91.91 83.42 -81.31
C GLU A 90 91.67 81.93 -81.02
N VAL A 91 92.62 81.06 -81.39
CA VAL A 91 92.57 79.61 -81.12
C VAL A 91 92.57 79.31 -79.61
N ARG A 92 93.33 80.06 -78.80
CA ARG A 92 93.27 79.92 -77.33
C ARG A 92 91.92 80.34 -76.76
N ALA A 93 91.28 81.38 -77.32
CA ALA A 93 89.95 81.81 -76.92
C ALA A 93 88.87 80.82 -77.38
N GLU A 94 89.04 80.17 -78.54
CA GLU A 94 88.19 79.07 -79.02
C GLU A 94 88.30 77.86 -78.10
N ALA A 95 89.52 77.36 -77.86
CA ALA A 95 89.76 76.25 -76.95
C ALA A 95 89.26 76.53 -75.51
N ALA A 96 89.35 77.78 -75.03
CA ALA A 96 88.79 78.18 -73.76
C ALA A 96 87.24 78.18 -73.76
N ARG A 97 86.59 78.56 -74.87
CA ARG A 97 85.14 78.45 -75.03
C ARG A 97 84.69 76.99 -75.08
N GLU A 98 85.38 76.14 -75.84
CA GLU A 98 85.09 74.70 -75.92
C GLU A 98 85.27 74.01 -74.57
N LEU A 99 86.33 74.32 -73.83
CA LEU A 99 86.54 73.78 -72.49
C LEU A 99 85.46 74.25 -71.50
N ALA A 100 85.03 75.51 -71.57
CA ALA A 100 83.93 76.02 -70.74
C ALA A 100 82.59 75.33 -71.07
N ILE A 101 82.31 75.08 -72.36
CA ILE A 101 81.14 74.30 -72.80
C ILE A 101 81.23 72.87 -72.23
N ALA A 102 82.33 72.16 -72.45
CA ALA A 102 82.52 70.79 -71.98
C ALA A 102 82.48 70.65 -70.44
N GLN A 103 82.93 71.68 -69.70
CA GLN A 103 82.74 71.76 -68.25
C GLN A 103 81.26 71.93 -67.90
N SER A 104 80.56 72.89 -68.51
CA SER A 104 79.13 73.13 -68.26
C SER A 104 78.25 71.91 -68.60
N GLU A 105 78.59 71.16 -69.66
CA GLU A 105 77.93 69.91 -70.04
C GLU A 105 78.22 68.77 -69.06
N ARG A 106 79.45 68.67 -68.56
CA ARG A 106 79.81 67.71 -67.50
C ARG A 106 79.04 68.00 -66.23
N ASP A 107 79.02 69.25 -65.78
CA ASP A 107 78.34 69.64 -64.55
C ASP A 107 76.81 69.46 -64.69
N ALA A 108 76.25 69.74 -65.87
CA ALA A 108 74.85 69.44 -66.18
C ALA A 108 74.55 67.94 -66.20
N SER A 109 75.50 67.11 -66.65
CA SER A 109 75.39 65.65 -66.64
C SER A 109 75.52 65.07 -65.24
N GLN A 110 76.39 65.64 -64.39
CA GLN A 110 76.53 65.28 -62.98
C GLN A 110 75.24 65.59 -62.21
N ARG A 111 74.70 66.82 -62.33
CA ARG A 111 73.41 67.17 -61.71
C ARG A 111 72.28 66.24 -62.12
N LYS A 112 72.15 65.94 -63.42
CA LYS A 112 71.15 64.96 -63.92
C LYS A 112 71.36 63.56 -63.35
N ALA A 113 72.60 63.13 -63.14
CA ALA A 113 72.90 61.84 -62.54
C ALA A 113 72.59 61.80 -61.04
N GLU A 114 72.82 62.90 -60.32
CA GLU A 114 72.45 63.08 -58.90
C GLU A 114 70.93 63.11 -58.74
N GLU A 115 70.21 63.91 -59.56
CA GLU A 115 68.75 63.95 -59.64
C GLU A 115 68.18 62.55 -59.88
N ALA A 116 68.66 61.83 -60.90
CA ALA A 116 68.25 60.46 -61.19
C ALA A 116 68.55 59.48 -60.04
N TRP A 117 69.65 59.67 -59.30
CA TRP A 117 69.97 58.88 -58.10
C TRP A 117 69.01 59.16 -56.94
N HIS A 118 68.65 60.42 -56.71
CA HIS A 118 67.66 60.82 -55.70
C HIS A 118 66.26 60.32 -56.06
N GLU A 119 65.86 60.42 -57.33
CA GLU A 119 64.60 59.85 -57.81
C GLU A 119 64.58 58.32 -57.61
N ALA A 120 65.64 57.62 -58.02
CA ALA A 120 65.76 56.17 -57.87
C ALA A 120 65.83 55.70 -56.40
N SER A 121 66.42 56.49 -55.48
CA SER A 121 66.39 56.17 -54.05
C SER A 121 65.00 56.39 -53.45
N SER A 122 64.32 57.48 -53.79
CA SER A 122 62.94 57.74 -53.36
C SER A 122 61.93 56.74 -53.92
N ALA A 123 62.13 56.25 -55.15
CA ALA A 123 61.33 55.20 -55.76
C ALA A 123 61.54 53.85 -55.04
N ARG A 124 62.78 53.48 -54.71
CA ARG A 124 63.09 52.30 -53.91
C ARG A 124 62.49 52.37 -52.51
N GLN A 125 62.62 53.50 -51.82
CA GLN A 125 62.03 53.69 -50.50
C GLN A 125 60.49 53.56 -50.53
N ARG A 126 59.82 54.12 -51.55
CA ARG A 126 58.37 53.96 -51.74
C ARG A 126 57.96 52.50 -52.05
N ALA A 127 58.77 51.78 -52.83
CA ALA A 127 58.54 50.36 -53.09
C ALA A 127 58.67 49.53 -51.80
N GLU A 128 59.73 49.74 -51.02
CA GLU A 128 59.92 49.06 -49.73
C GLU A 128 58.79 49.35 -48.73
N THR A 129 58.29 50.59 -48.66
CA THR A 129 57.12 50.89 -47.80
C THR A 129 55.87 50.17 -48.28
N ALA A 130 55.60 50.16 -49.59
CA ALA A 130 54.46 49.45 -50.17
C ALA A 130 54.54 47.93 -49.98
N GLU A 131 55.74 47.33 -50.05
CA GLU A 131 55.95 45.91 -49.77
C GLU A 131 55.70 45.57 -48.29
N ARG A 132 56.15 46.43 -47.36
CA ARG A 132 55.88 46.27 -45.92
C ARG A 132 54.38 46.41 -45.61
N GLU A 133 53.71 47.38 -46.21
CA GLU A 133 52.25 47.56 -46.09
C GLU A 133 51.48 46.38 -46.68
N SER A 134 51.87 45.89 -47.88
CA SER A 134 51.27 44.71 -48.51
C SER A 134 51.47 43.45 -47.65
N SER A 135 52.66 43.27 -47.08
CA SER A 135 52.96 42.15 -46.18
C SER A 135 52.13 42.21 -44.91
N ARG A 136 52.03 43.39 -44.30
CA ARG A 136 51.18 43.62 -43.13
C ARG A 136 49.70 43.34 -43.42
N ALA A 137 49.18 43.85 -44.53
CA ALA A 137 47.80 43.61 -44.95
C ALA A 137 47.51 42.11 -45.19
N ARG A 138 48.49 41.35 -45.71
CA ARG A 138 48.39 39.88 -45.85
C ARG A 138 48.35 39.16 -44.51
N GLU A 139 49.17 39.55 -43.53
CA GLU A 139 49.11 38.97 -42.18
C GLU A 139 47.82 39.35 -41.45
N GLU A 140 47.35 40.59 -41.56
CA GLU A 140 46.05 41.01 -41.01
C GLU A 140 44.89 40.23 -41.65
N ALA A 141 44.94 39.98 -42.97
CA ALA A 141 43.96 39.14 -43.67
C ALA A 141 44.01 37.67 -43.23
N LYS A 142 45.21 37.07 -43.08
CA LYS A 142 45.36 35.71 -42.53
C LYS A 142 44.77 35.60 -41.12
N LEU A 143 45.07 36.57 -40.25
CA LEU A 143 44.54 36.62 -38.88
C LEU A 143 43.01 36.79 -38.87
N ALA A 144 42.44 37.58 -39.78
CA ALA A 144 41.00 37.72 -39.94
C ALA A 144 40.34 36.40 -40.39
N THR A 145 40.92 35.71 -41.38
CA THR A 145 40.47 34.39 -41.83
C THR A 145 40.56 33.36 -40.70
N ALA A 146 41.69 33.27 -40.00
CA ALA A 146 41.86 32.35 -38.87
C ALA A 146 40.84 32.60 -37.74
N LYS A 147 40.51 33.87 -37.45
CA LYS A 147 39.45 34.23 -36.49
C LYS A 147 38.07 33.80 -36.96
N ARG A 148 37.75 33.98 -38.24
CA ARG A 148 36.48 33.53 -38.84
C ARG A 148 36.36 32.01 -38.75
N ASP A 149 37.42 31.30 -39.12
CA ASP A 149 37.43 29.83 -39.17
C ASP A 149 37.34 29.23 -37.76
N ALA A 150 38.03 29.81 -36.77
CA ALA A 150 37.87 29.46 -35.36
C ALA A 150 36.46 29.76 -34.82
N ALA A 151 35.84 30.87 -35.22
CA ALA A 151 34.46 31.19 -34.85
C ALA A 151 33.45 30.22 -35.50
N GLN A 152 33.71 29.77 -36.74
CA GLN A 152 32.90 28.76 -37.41
C GLN A 152 33.03 27.39 -36.72
N GLN A 153 34.24 26.96 -36.37
CA GLN A 153 34.47 25.73 -35.61
C GLN A 153 33.75 25.77 -34.26
N ALA A 154 33.87 26.86 -33.50
CA ALA A 154 33.15 27.03 -32.24
C ALA A 154 31.61 27.02 -32.40
N TRP A 155 31.09 27.51 -33.53
CA TRP A 155 29.66 27.43 -33.85
C TRP A 155 29.23 26.00 -34.21
N GLU A 156 30.03 25.28 -35.00
CA GLU A 156 29.79 23.87 -35.36
C GLU A 156 29.83 22.96 -34.12
N GLU A 157 30.81 23.15 -33.23
CA GLU A 157 30.90 22.46 -31.94
C GLU A 157 29.70 22.77 -31.04
N ALA A 158 29.34 24.06 -30.89
CA ALA A 158 28.15 24.45 -30.12
C ALA A 158 26.85 23.86 -30.71
N HIS A 159 26.76 23.76 -32.04
CA HIS A 159 25.62 23.13 -32.72
C HIS A 159 25.58 21.61 -32.45
N GLN A 160 26.72 20.92 -32.52
CA GLN A 160 26.82 19.49 -32.18
C GLN A 160 26.45 19.23 -30.71
N VAL A 161 26.95 20.05 -29.77
CA VAL A 161 26.60 19.95 -28.34
C VAL A 161 25.10 20.21 -28.12
N ALA A 162 24.50 21.18 -28.83
CA ALA A 162 23.06 21.43 -28.77
C ALA A 162 22.23 20.25 -29.32
N GLN A 163 22.65 19.65 -30.45
CA GLN A 163 22.02 18.44 -30.99
C GLN A 163 22.13 17.26 -30.02
N GLN A 164 23.32 17.01 -29.46
CA GLN A 164 23.53 15.98 -28.44
C GLN A 164 22.64 16.20 -27.21
N SER A 165 22.58 17.43 -26.69
CA SER A 165 21.68 17.79 -25.58
C SER A 165 20.21 17.53 -25.91
N MET A 166 19.77 17.83 -27.13
CA MET A 166 18.41 17.57 -27.59
C MET A 166 18.12 16.06 -27.67
N THR A 167 19.02 15.26 -28.24
CA THR A 167 18.87 13.79 -28.27
C THR A 167 18.88 13.17 -26.86
N ALA A 168 19.71 13.69 -25.95
CA ALA A 168 19.73 13.24 -24.55
C ALA A 168 18.45 13.59 -23.80
N LYS A 169 17.84 14.76 -24.07
CA LYS A 169 16.52 15.14 -23.54
C LYS A 169 15.42 14.21 -24.03
N LEU A 170 15.36 13.94 -25.34
CA LEU A 170 14.40 12.99 -25.91
C LEU A 170 14.57 11.56 -25.36
N ALA A 171 15.81 11.11 -25.16
CA ALA A 171 16.08 9.83 -24.53
C ALA A 171 15.57 9.80 -23.08
N ALA A 172 15.85 10.85 -22.28
CA ALA A 172 15.37 10.98 -20.90
C ALA A 172 13.85 11.17 -20.80
N GLU A 173 13.19 11.75 -21.80
CA GLU A 173 11.73 11.78 -21.93
C GLU A 173 11.19 10.38 -22.19
N SER A 174 11.73 9.66 -23.18
CA SER A 174 11.29 8.29 -23.47
C SER A 174 11.49 7.31 -22.30
N GLU A 175 12.50 7.52 -21.45
CA GLU A 175 12.69 6.70 -20.24
C GLU A 175 11.72 7.10 -19.12
N ARG A 176 11.40 8.39 -18.97
CA ARG A 176 10.32 8.82 -18.06
C ARG A 176 8.97 8.23 -18.47
N ASP A 177 8.66 8.20 -19.77
CA ASP A 177 7.43 7.60 -20.29
C ASP A 177 7.38 6.08 -20.02
N ARG A 178 8.50 5.37 -20.17
CA ARG A 178 8.61 3.93 -19.80
C ARG A 178 8.44 3.70 -18.30
N ILE A 179 9.00 4.57 -17.46
CA ILE A 179 8.86 4.49 -16.00
C ILE A 179 7.40 4.74 -15.61
N ALA A 180 6.75 5.76 -16.17
CA ALA A 180 5.33 6.04 -15.97
C ALA A 180 4.44 4.87 -16.42
N ALA A 181 4.72 4.26 -17.59
CA ALA A 181 4.02 3.08 -18.04
C ALA A 181 4.15 1.90 -17.06
N ARG A 182 5.38 1.61 -16.58
CA ARG A 182 5.61 0.58 -15.54
C ARG A 182 4.92 0.91 -14.22
N GLU A 183 4.86 2.17 -13.83
CA GLU A 183 4.13 2.60 -12.63
C GLU A 183 2.64 2.34 -12.79
N THR A 184 2.03 2.67 -13.94
CA THR A 184 0.62 2.34 -14.20
C THR A 184 0.34 0.84 -14.25
N GLU A 185 1.27 0.03 -14.78
CA GLU A 185 1.17 -1.45 -14.77
C GLU A 185 1.25 -2.02 -13.34
N LEU A 186 2.18 -1.51 -12.51
CA LEU A 186 2.31 -1.91 -11.11
C LEU A 186 1.09 -1.48 -10.27
N LEU A 187 0.53 -0.29 -10.52
CA LEU A 187 -0.70 0.15 -9.87
C LEU A 187 -1.89 -0.73 -10.26
N ALA A 188 -2.04 -1.07 -11.55
CA ALA A 188 -3.07 -1.99 -12.01
C ALA A 188 -2.91 -3.40 -11.40
N ALA A 189 -1.68 -3.90 -11.26
CA ALA A 189 -1.39 -5.17 -10.59
C ALA A 189 -1.71 -5.12 -9.07
N LEU A 190 -1.44 -3.99 -8.40
CA LEU A 190 -1.82 -3.77 -7.00
C LEU A 190 -3.34 -3.67 -6.81
N GLU A 191 -4.07 -3.07 -7.75
CA GLU A 191 -5.53 -3.04 -7.74
C GLU A 191 -6.12 -4.44 -8.01
N SER A 192 -5.55 -5.20 -8.95
CA SER A 192 -5.97 -6.57 -9.23
C SER A 192 -5.75 -7.48 -8.02
N THR A 193 -4.57 -7.45 -7.39
CA THR A 193 -4.28 -8.25 -6.18
C THR A 193 -5.12 -7.83 -4.97
N ARG A 194 -5.49 -6.54 -4.86
CA ARG A 194 -6.49 -6.08 -3.88
C ARG A 194 -7.88 -6.66 -4.16
N ALA A 195 -8.32 -6.68 -5.42
CA ALA A 195 -9.60 -7.27 -5.82
C ALA A 195 -9.61 -8.79 -5.54
N GLU A 196 -8.53 -9.49 -5.84
CA GLU A 196 -8.35 -10.91 -5.50
C GLU A 196 -8.40 -11.16 -3.98
N LEU A 197 -7.75 -10.31 -3.18
CA LEU A 197 -7.80 -10.41 -1.71
C LEU A 197 -9.22 -10.18 -1.16
N VAL A 198 -9.97 -9.24 -1.73
CA VAL A 198 -11.39 -9.03 -1.37
C VAL A 198 -12.24 -10.22 -1.78
N ALA A 199 -12.04 -10.78 -2.97
CA ALA A 199 -12.72 -11.99 -3.42
C ALA A 199 -12.35 -13.25 -2.59
N ALA A 200 -11.11 -13.34 -2.11
CA ALA A 200 -10.69 -14.40 -1.19
C ALA A 200 -11.33 -14.24 0.20
N ARG A 201 -11.45 -13.00 0.70
CA ARG A 201 -12.12 -12.70 1.98
C ARG A 201 -13.62 -12.94 1.93
N SER A 202 -14.30 -12.61 0.83
CA SER A 202 -15.73 -12.92 0.68
C SER A 202 -15.97 -14.43 0.62
N LYS A 203 -15.17 -15.18 -0.15
CA LYS A 203 -15.20 -16.65 -0.16
C LYS A 203 -14.91 -17.27 1.21
N LEU A 204 -13.99 -16.70 1.99
CA LEU A 204 -13.72 -17.14 3.36
C LEU A 204 -14.94 -16.89 4.25
N ALA A 205 -15.55 -15.70 4.20
CA ALA A 205 -16.75 -15.38 4.98
C ALA A 205 -17.96 -16.25 4.58
N GLU A 206 -18.12 -16.56 3.29
CA GLU A 206 -19.12 -17.53 2.80
C GLU A 206 -18.85 -18.94 3.34
N ALA A 207 -17.60 -19.39 3.36
CA ALA A 207 -17.22 -20.69 3.90
C ALA A 207 -17.37 -20.77 5.43
N GLU A 208 -17.05 -19.69 6.15
CA GLU A 208 -17.29 -19.55 7.59
C GLU A 208 -18.79 -19.56 7.91
N GLY A 209 -19.60 -18.83 7.14
CA GLY A 209 -21.06 -18.84 7.27
C GLY A 209 -21.67 -20.21 6.97
N ALA A 210 -21.18 -20.91 5.95
CA ALA A 210 -21.59 -22.28 5.64
C ALA A 210 -21.18 -23.27 6.75
N ALA A 211 -19.96 -23.14 7.29
CA ALA A 211 -19.50 -23.96 8.40
C ALA A 211 -20.29 -23.70 9.70
N GLU A 212 -20.71 -22.46 9.96
CA GLU A 212 -21.56 -22.12 11.09
C GLU A 212 -23.00 -22.63 10.89
N SER A 213 -23.56 -22.54 9.68
CA SER A 213 -24.85 -23.19 9.35
C SER A 213 -24.78 -24.69 9.61
N GLN A 214 -23.73 -25.37 9.15
CA GLN A 214 -23.51 -26.80 9.41
C GLN A 214 -23.35 -27.12 10.91
N ARG A 215 -22.73 -26.23 11.70
CA ARG A 215 -22.64 -26.40 13.16
C ARG A 215 -24.01 -26.25 13.83
N VAL A 216 -24.81 -25.26 13.42
CA VAL A 216 -26.18 -25.06 13.92
C VAL A 216 -27.06 -26.25 13.54
N GLU A 217 -27.04 -26.70 12.28
CA GLU A 217 -27.74 -27.90 11.81
C GLU A 217 -27.30 -29.14 12.59
N ALA A 218 -26.00 -29.34 12.81
CA ALA A 218 -25.49 -30.45 13.60
C ALA A 218 -25.86 -30.35 15.10
N ALA A 219 -25.97 -29.14 15.66
CA ALA A 219 -26.45 -28.91 17.02
C ALA A 219 -27.95 -29.21 17.14
N VAL A 220 -28.77 -28.74 16.19
CA VAL A 220 -30.21 -29.05 16.09
C VAL A 220 -30.43 -30.55 15.88
N ALA A 221 -29.64 -31.21 15.05
CA ALA A 221 -29.71 -32.66 14.85
C ALA A 221 -29.30 -33.45 16.10
N LYS A 222 -28.27 -33.00 16.84
CA LYS A 222 -27.90 -33.56 18.15
C LYS A 222 -29.02 -33.39 19.17
N GLN A 223 -29.58 -32.18 19.28
CA GLN A 223 -30.66 -31.89 20.21
C GLN A 223 -31.92 -32.69 19.87
N GLY A 224 -32.31 -32.77 18.59
CA GLY A 224 -33.39 -33.63 18.13
C GLY A 224 -33.15 -35.12 18.42
N ALA A 225 -31.90 -35.59 18.33
CA ALA A 225 -31.54 -36.96 18.73
C ALA A 225 -31.55 -37.16 20.26
N GLU A 226 -31.23 -36.14 21.06
CA GLU A 226 -31.33 -36.15 22.51
C GLU A 226 -32.79 -36.10 22.99
N ASP A 227 -33.62 -35.27 22.36
CA ASP A 227 -35.07 -35.23 22.56
C ASP A 227 -35.70 -36.58 22.19
N LEU A 228 -35.28 -37.21 21.08
CA LEU A 228 -35.73 -38.56 20.72
C LEU A 228 -35.29 -39.61 21.76
N ARG A 229 -34.07 -39.52 22.30
CA ARG A 229 -33.60 -40.40 23.40
C ARG A 229 -34.38 -40.16 24.68
N ASN A 230 -34.73 -38.92 24.99
CA ASN A 230 -35.52 -38.57 26.17
C ASN A 230 -36.96 -39.05 26.02
N ALA A 231 -37.59 -38.87 24.85
CA ALA A 231 -38.89 -39.47 24.53
C ALA A 231 -38.86 -41.01 24.59
N MET A 232 -37.78 -41.65 24.15
CA MET A 232 -37.57 -43.10 24.32
C MET A 232 -37.41 -43.51 25.78
N ARG A 233 -36.72 -42.71 26.62
CA ARG A 233 -36.64 -42.93 28.07
C ARG A 233 -37.97 -42.71 28.76
N ASP A 234 -38.74 -41.70 28.37
CA ASP A 234 -40.04 -41.38 28.94
C ASP A 234 -41.09 -42.41 28.56
N THR A 235 -41.08 -42.91 27.32
CA THR A 235 -41.94 -44.03 26.89
C THR A 235 -41.53 -45.35 27.56
N GLU A 236 -40.23 -45.63 27.73
CA GLU A 236 -39.77 -46.77 28.53
C GLU A 236 -40.13 -46.61 30.02
N ALA A 237 -40.03 -45.40 30.59
CA ALA A 237 -40.46 -45.11 31.96
C ALA A 237 -41.98 -45.20 32.13
N GLN A 238 -42.77 -44.77 31.14
CA GLN A 238 -44.22 -44.98 31.10
C GLN A 238 -44.55 -46.48 31.01
N ARG A 239 -43.83 -47.23 30.18
CA ARG A 239 -43.94 -48.69 30.05
C ARG A 239 -43.55 -49.41 31.36
N GLN A 240 -42.52 -48.95 32.06
CA GLN A 240 -42.13 -49.47 33.38
C GLN A 240 -43.15 -49.11 34.46
N ARG A 241 -43.68 -47.88 34.47
CA ARG A 241 -44.79 -47.47 35.36
C ARG A 241 -46.06 -48.28 35.08
N ALA A 242 -46.36 -48.57 33.81
CA ALA A 242 -47.48 -49.43 33.42
C ALA A 242 -47.27 -50.89 33.83
N MET A 243 -46.05 -51.43 33.70
CA MET A 243 -45.71 -52.77 34.22
C MET A 243 -45.76 -52.83 35.75
N GLN A 244 -45.26 -51.81 36.45
CA GLN A 244 -45.36 -51.72 37.92
C GLN A 244 -46.80 -51.58 38.38
N ALA A 245 -47.63 -50.79 37.67
CA ALA A 245 -49.06 -50.69 37.94
C ALA A 245 -49.79 -52.00 37.68
N ALA A 246 -49.44 -52.73 36.61
CA ALA A 246 -49.98 -54.05 36.30
C ALA A 246 -49.57 -55.08 37.37
N SER A 247 -48.28 -55.15 37.75
CA SER A 247 -47.81 -56.05 38.80
C SER A 247 -48.39 -55.71 40.17
N LYS A 248 -48.62 -54.42 40.44
CA LYS A 248 -49.32 -53.96 41.66
C LYS A 248 -50.79 -54.35 41.63
N ALA A 249 -51.50 -54.17 40.53
CA ALA A 249 -52.89 -54.61 40.37
C ALA A 249 -53.04 -56.13 40.42
N GLU A 250 -52.03 -56.88 39.98
CA GLU A 250 -51.97 -58.34 40.09
C GLU A 250 -51.64 -58.79 41.53
N ALA A 251 -50.73 -58.09 42.22
CA ALA A 251 -50.51 -58.27 43.65
C ALA A 251 -51.76 -57.95 44.47
N GLU A 252 -52.48 -56.87 44.16
CA GLU A 252 -53.76 -56.49 44.77
C GLU A 252 -54.86 -57.50 44.46
N ARG A 253 -54.93 -58.05 43.23
CA ARG A 253 -55.84 -59.18 42.91
C ARG A 253 -55.51 -60.44 43.72
N THR A 254 -54.24 -60.83 43.83
CA THR A 254 -53.88 -62.00 44.64
C THR A 254 -54.05 -61.76 46.14
N ALA A 255 -53.89 -60.52 46.61
CA ALA A 255 -54.19 -60.14 47.99
C ALA A 255 -55.70 -60.17 48.26
N ALA A 256 -56.53 -59.66 47.34
CA ALA A 256 -57.98 -59.72 47.42
C ALA A 256 -58.50 -61.16 47.40
N LEU A 257 -57.93 -62.04 46.56
CA LEU A 257 -58.27 -63.46 46.54
C LEU A 257 -57.86 -64.19 47.82
N ARG A 258 -56.70 -63.84 48.43
CA ARG A 258 -56.31 -64.36 49.75
C ARG A 258 -57.30 -63.89 50.83
N ALA A 259 -57.57 -62.60 50.89
CA ALA A 259 -58.54 -62.02 51.85
C ALA A 259 -59.95 -62.62 51.68
N GLN A 260 -60.38 -62.90 50.45
CA GLN A 260 -61.63 -63.61 50.17
C GLN A 260 -61.60 -65.04 50.71
N SER A 261 -60.53 -65.80 50.46
CA SER A 261 -60.38 -67.16 51.00
C SER A 261 -60.27 -67.20 52.54
N GLU A 262 -59.67 -66.17 53.15
CA GLU A 262 -59.57 -66.02 54.61
C GLU A 262 -60.92 -65.66 55.24
N ALA A 263 -61.70 -64.77 54.60
CA ALA A 263 -63.06 -64.44 54.99
C ALA A 263 -64.01 -65.64 54.82
N GLU A 264 -63.91 -66.40 53.74
CA GLU A 264 -64.67 -67.65 53.55
C GLU A 264 -64.30 -68.68 54.63
N ALA A 265 -63.01 -68.84 54.95
CA ALA A 265 -62.56 -69.69 56.06
C ALA A 265 -63.02 -69.18 57.43
N GLU A 266 -63.19 -67.87 57.62
CA GLU A 266 -63.74 -67.29 58.85
C GLU A 266 -65.26 -67.51 58.96
N VAL A 267 -66.01 -67.38 57.87
CA VAL A 267 -67.45 -67.74 57.80
C VAL A 267 -67.67 -69.23 58.11
N VAL A 268 -66.84 -70.12 57.56
CA VAL A 268 -66.90 -71.56 57.89
C VAL A 268 -66.62 -71.81 59.38
N ARG A 269 -65.61 -71.13 59.96
CA ARG A 269 -65.30 -71.22 61.40
C ARG A 269 -66.39 -70.61 62.29
N ALA A 270 -67.08 -69.57 61.84
CA ALA A 270 -68.23 -68.99 62.54
C ALA A 270 -69.44 -69.95 62.53
N ASN A 271 -69.76 -70.53 61.37
CA ASN A 271 -70.85 -71.49 61.24
C ASN A 271 -70.62 -72.76 62.08
N ALA A 272 -69.39 -73.27 62.14
CA ALA A 272 -69.04 -74.39 63.02
C ALA A 272 -69.33 -74.08 64.50
N ARG A 273 -69.01 -72.87 64.98
CA ARG A 273 -69.31 -72.43 66.36
C ARG A 273 -70.83 -72.30 66.62
N VAL A 274 -71.61 -71.88 65.62
CA VAL A 274 -73.08 -71.81 65.72
C VAL A 274 -73.70 -73.21 65.81
N GLU A 275 -73.22 -74.17 65.02
CA GLU A 275 -73.67 -75.57 65.14
C GLU A 275 -73.30 -76.20 66.47
N GLU A 276 -72.10 -75.94 67.00
CA GLU A 276 -71.64 -76.49 68.27
C GLU A 276 -72.45 -75.91 69.44
N ALA A 277 -72.71 -74.60 69.44
CA ALA A 277 -73.62 -73.97 70.41
C ALA A 277 -75.07 -74.49 70.31
N ALA A 278 -75.54 -74.85 69.11
CA ALA A 278 -76.85 -75.48 68.94
C ALA A 278 -76.89 -76.91 69.54
N LYS A 279 -75.84 -77.71 69.31
CA LYS A 279 -75.68 -79.06 69.89
C LYS A 279 -75.61 -79.00 71.42
N GLU A 280 -74.91 -78.02 71.99
CA GLU A 280 -74.87 -77.80 73.45
C GLU A 280 -76.23 -77.40 74.03
N ARG A 281 -76.95 -76.47 73.36
CA ARG A 281 -78.30 -76.06 73.76
C ARG A 281 -79.27 -77.24 73.78
N ASP A 282 -79.23 -78.08 72.74
CA ASP A 282 -80.16 -79.20 72.60
C ASP A 282 -79.83 -80.33 73.59
N ALA A 283 -78.54 -80.55 73.89
CA ALA A 283 -78.09 -81.41 74.98
C ALA A 283 -78.52 -80.89 76.37
N ALA A 284 -78.47 -79.57 76.60
CA ALA A 284 -78.97 -78.95 77.82
C ALA A 284 -80.50 -79.12 77.97
N GLN A 285 -81.27 -78.96 76.89
CA GLN A 285 -82.71 -79.22 76.90
C GLN A 285 -83.05 -80.71 77.14
N ALA A 286 -82.27 -81.64 76.60
CA ALA A 286 -82.44 -83.07 76.89
C ALA A 286 -82.20 -83.38 78.38
N ARG A 287 -81.15 -82.83 78.98
CA ARG A 287 -80.86 -82.95 80.43
C ARG A 287 -81.96 -82.33 81.29
N ALA A 288 -82.48 -81.16 80.90
CA ALA A 288 -83.59 -80.53 81.62
C ALA A 288 -84.89 -81.37 81.58
N LYS A 289 -85.20 -81.99 80.44
CA LYS A 289 -86.36 -82.90 80.31
C LYS A 289 -86.18 -84.18 81.13
N ALA A 290 -84.98 -84.76 81.17
CA ALA A 290 -84.67 -85.91 82.02
C ALA A 290 -84.85 -85.59 83.52
N ALA A 291 -84.34 -84.45 83.98
CA ALA A 291 -84.49 -84.01 85.38
C ALA A 291 -85.95 -83.75 85.78
N ILE A 292 -86.80 -83.30 84.86
CA ILE A 292 -88.24 -83.16 85.10
C ILE A 292 -88.90 -84.55 85.22
N ALA A 293 -88.56 -85.50 84.37
CA ALA A 293 -89.08 -86.87 84.44
C ALA A 293 -88.68 -87.56 85.76
N GLU A 294 -87.42 -87.44 86.18
CA GLU A 294 -86.94 -87.96 87.48
C GLU A 294 -87.68 -87.32 88.67
N ARG A 295 -87.91 -86.00 88.64
CA ARG A 295 -88.70 -85.30 89.67
C ARG A 295 -90.14 -85.80 89.74
N ASP A 296 -90.77 -86.04 88.60
CA ASP A 296 -92.16 -86.48 88.54
C ASP A 296 -92.30 -87.95 89.00
N GLU A 297 -91.32 -88.80 88.69
CA GLU A 297 -91.22 -90.17 89.21
C GLU A 297 -90.99 -90.19 90.75
N LEU A 298 -90.13 -89.31 91.27
CA LEU A 298 -89.93 -89.14 92.72
C LEU A 298 -91.21 -88.63 93.40
N THR A 299 -91.95 -87.72 92.75
CA THR A 299 -93.23 -87.20 93.26
C THR A 299 -94.29 -88.31 93.32
N ALA A 300 -94.35 -89.19 92.32
CA ALA A 300 -95.20 -90.39 92.36
C ALA A 300 -94.83 -91.31 93.53
N LYS A 301 -93.55 -91.61 93.74
CA LYS A 301 -93.07 -92.45 94.86
C LYS A 301 -93.41 -91.86 96.23
N VAL A 302 -93.31 -90.54 96.41
CA VAL A 302 -93.72 -89.86 97.65
C VAL A 302 -95.23 -89.96 97.87
N ASN A 303 -96.05 -89.84 96.81
CA ASN A 303 -97.49 -90.01 96.90
C ASN A 303 -97.88 -91.45 97.27
N ASP A 304 -97.23 -92.46 96.68
CA ASP A 304 -97.43 -93.88 97.01
C ASP A 304 -97.05 -94.18 98.48
N GLN A 305 -95.91 -93.65 98.95
CA GLN A 305 -95.54 -93.72 100.36
C GLN A 305 -96.57 -93.02 101.27
N GLY A 306 -97.16 -91.91 100.83
CA GLY A 306 -98.26 -91.23 101.52
C GLY A 306 -99.60 -92.00 101.50
N VAL A 307 -99.81 -92.92 100.56
CA VAL A 307 -100.93 -93.88 100.59
C VAL A 307 -100.62 -95.03 101.55
N GLN A 308 -99.41 -95.60 101.49
CA GLN A 308 -98.96 -96.68 102.38
C GLN A 308 -98.97 -96.25 103.86
N LEU A 309 -98.51 -95.03 104.18
CA LEU A 309 -98.57 -94.48 105.54
C LEU A 309 -100.01 -94.35 106.06
N ARG A 310 -100.96 -93.97 105.19
CA ARG A 310 -102.38 -93.91 105.56
C ARG A 310 -102.96 -95.30 105.82
N GLN A 311 -102.67 -96.27 104.95
CA GLN A 311 -103.08 -97.68 105.15
C GLN A 311 -102.49 -98.27 106.44
N LEU A 312 -101.21 -98.03 106.73
CA LEU A 312 -100.57 -98.42 107.99
C LEU A 312 -101.26 -97.77 109.20
N SER A 313 -101.51 -96.45 109.16
CA SER A 313 -102.23 -95.75 110.24
C SER A 313 -103.64 -96.28 110.47
N GLN A 314 -104.33 -96.69 109.41
CA GLN A 314 -105.66 -97.28 109.47
C GLN A 314 -105.61 -98.70 110.06
N SER A 315 -104.63 -99.53 109.66
CA SER A 315 -104.42 -100.85 110.28
C SER A 315 -104.04 -100.77 111.76
N VAL A 316 -103.30 -99.74 112.19
CA VAL A 316 -102.98 -99.50 113.60
C VAL A 316 -104.23 -99.07 114.38
N ALA A 317 -105.08 -98.21 113.80
CA ALA A 317 -106.36 -97.85 114.41
C ALA A 317 -107.31 -99.05 114.54
N GLU A 318 -107.37 -99.92 113.52
CA GLU A 318 -108.15 -101.17 113.54
C GLU A 318 -107.60 -102.17 114.59
N GLN A 319 -106.28 -102.33 114.69
CA GLN A 319 -105.65 -103.15 115.73
C GLN A 319 -105.88 -102.58 117.13
N GLN A 320 -105.86 -101.25 117.30
CA GLN A 320 -106.17 -100.60 118.57
C GLN A 320 -107.64 -100.77 118.96
N ALA A 321 -108.57 -100.67 118.00
CA ALA A 321 -109.99 -100.95 118.20
C ALA A 321 -110.24 -102.42 118.60
N ALA A 322 -109.56 -103.36 117.93
CA ALA A 322 -109.61 -104.78 118.28
C ALA A 322 -109.03 -105.08 119.67
N LEU A 323 -107.95 -104.39 120.07
CA LEU A 323 -107.37 -104.51 121.41
C LEU A 323 -108.27 -103.91 122.49
N THR A 324 -109.02 -102.82 122.22
CA THR A 324 -110.04 -102.33 123.16
C THR A 324 -111.22 -103.28 123.28
N ALA A 325 -111.71 -103.87 122.18
CA ALA A 325 -112.77 -104.89 122.24
C ALA A 325 -112.33 -106.13 123.04
N LEU A 326 -111.12 -106.64 122.79
CA LEU A 326 -110.53 -107.75 123.57
C LEU A 326 -110.28 -107.39 125.04
N ALA A 327 -110.02 -106.12 125.37
CA ALA A 327 -109.92 -105.67 126.75
C ALA A 327 -111.29 -105.65 127.45
N GLU A 328 -112.34 -105.20 126.77
CA GLU A 328 -113.73 -105.24 127.25
C GLU A 328 -114.22 -106.69 127.43
N GLU A 329 -113.96 -107.58 126.46
CA GLU A 329 -114.26 -109.02 126.58
C GLU A 329 -113.48 -109.68 127.72
N ARG A 330 -112.20 -109.34 127.90
CA ARG A 330 -111.38 -109.84 129.03
C ARG A 330 -111.94 -109.36 130.37
N ASP A 331 -112.39 -108.12 130.46
CA ASP A 331 -112.87 -107.56 131.73
C ASP A 331 -114.30 -108.04 132.05
N ALA A 332 -115.12 -108.32 131.04
CA ALA A 332 -116.35 -109.10 131.18
C ALA A 332 -116.04 -110.54 131.67
N ALA A 333 -115.11 -111.25 131.02
CA ALA A 333 -114.70 -112.60 131.42
C ALA A 333 -114.07 -112.65 132.83
N ARG A 334 -113.38 -111.58 133.26
CA ARG A 334 -112.88 -111.43 134.64
C ARG A 334 -114.01 -111.17 135.63
N ALA A 335 -115.01 -110.37 135.29
CA ALA A 335 -116.20 -110.22 136.11
C ALA A 335 -116.96 -111.55 136.27
N GLU A 336 -117.02 -112.37 135.21
CA GLU A 336 -117.52 -113.76 135.26
C GLU A 336 -116.67 -114.66 136.17
N ALA A 337 -115.34 -114.63 136.02
CA ALA A 337 -114.41 -115.42 136.82
C ALA A 337 -114.43 -115.03 138.30
N ASP A 338 -114.60 -113.75 138.64
CA ASP A 338 -114.72 -113.28 140.01
C ASP A 338 -116.13 -113.54 140.60
N ARG A 339 -117.16 -113.68 139.77
CA ARG A 339 -118.46 -114.25 140.19
C ARG A 339 -118.31 -115.73 140.55
N ALA A 340 -117.62 -116.52 139.71
CA ALA A 340 -117.35 -117.93 139.97
C ALA A 340 -116.42 -118.16 141.19
N ARG A 341 -115.37 -117.35 141.35
CA ARG A 341 -114.46 -117.43 142.51
C ARG A 341 -115.18 -117.17 143.83
N ARG A 342 -116.04 -116.16 143.90
CA ARG A 342 -116.85 -115.90 145.12
C ARG A 342 -117.79 -117.06 145.50
N GLN A 343 -118.18 -117.93 144.56
CA GLN A 343 -118.93 -119.16 144.85
C GLN A 343 -118.02 -120.29 145.35
N ILE A 344 -116.77 -120.38 144.87
CA ILE A 344 -115.78 -121.38 145.30
C ILE A 344 -115.15 -121.02 146.66
N ASP A 345 -114.96 -119.73 146.95
CA ASP A 345 -114.41 -119.24 148.22
C ASP A 345 -115.36 -119.51 149.40
N GLN A 346 -116.67 -119.53 149.17
CA GLN A 346 -117.67 -119.98 150.16
C GLN A 346 -117.53 -121.47 150.52
N PHE A 347 -116.96 -122.29 149.64
CA PHE A 347 -116.82 -123.74 149.82
C PHE A 347 -115.47 -124.15 150.41
N THR A 348 -114.44 -123.29 150.29
CA THR A 348 -113.04 -123.70 150.49
C THR A 348 -112.41 -123.19 151.80
N HIS A 349 -112.90 -122.07 152.37
CA HIS A 349 -112.32 -121.49 153.59
C HIS A 349 -112.84 -122.04 154.94
N HIS A 350 -113.55 -123.19 154.94
CA HIS A 350 -113.81 -123.93 156.18
C HIS A 350 -112.59 -124.74 156.69
N THR A 351 -111.46 -124.70 155.97
CA THR A 351 -110.21 -125.37 156.35
C THR A 351 -108.99 -124.51 155.98
N LEU A 352 -108.11 -124.28 156.97
CA LEU A 352 -106.75 -123.72 156.85
C LEU A 352 -106.72 -122.27 156.31
N SER A 353 -106.67 -121.21 157.12
CA SER A 353 -105.86 -120.90 158.32
C SER A 353 -104.42 -120.44 158.05
N SER A 354 -104.22 -119.15 158.32
CA SER A 354 -102.99 -118.46 158.74
C SER A 354 -101.98 -117.94 157.70
N ASN A 355 -101.69 -116.64 157.86
CA ASN A 355 -100.41 -115.94 157.72
C ASN A 355 -99.71 -115.80 156.35
N PHE A 356 -99.09 -114.67 156.01
CA PHE A 356 -99.23 -113.22 156.36
C PHE A 356 -98.41 -112.46 155.25
N PRO A 357 -98.54 -111.13 155.03
CA PRO A 357 -97.89 -110.36 153.95
C PRO A 357 -96.48 -109.87 154.39
N PRO A 358 -95.83 -108.78 153.89
CA PRO A 358 -95.99 -107.91 152.71
C PRO A 358 -94.71 -107.93 151.81
N GLY A 359 -94.45 -107.20 150.72
CA GLY A 359 -94.84 -105.87 150.22
C GLY A 359 -93.62 -104.91 150.23
N GLY A 360 -93.35 -104.19 149.13
CA GLY A 360 -92.61 -102.92 149.16
C GLY A 360 -91.39 -102.70 148.24
N ARG A 361 -91.49 -101.58 147.50
CA ARG A 361 -90.41 -100.65 147.02
C ARG A 361 -89.52 -100.98 145.81
N MET A 362 -89.35 -99.89 145.03
CA MET A 362 -88.38 -99.60 143.96
C MET A 362 -86.93 -99.83 144.41
N PRO A 363 -86.00 -100.22 143.50
CA PRO A 363 -85.10 -99.26 142.83
C PRO A 363 -84.96 -99.57 141.31
N GLY A 364 -84.30 -98.80 140.43
CA GLY A 364 -83.25 -97.79 140.58
C GLY A 364 -81.93 -98.30 139.98
N GLY A 365 -81.33 -97.60 139.02
CA GLY A 365 -80.04 -97.98 138.42
C GLY A 365 -79.74 -97.39 137.03
N GLY A 366 -79.04 -96.25 136.97
CA GLY A 366 -78.18 -95.89 135.82
C GLY A 366 -76.72 -96.33 136.11
N PRO A 367 -75.67 -95.59 135.70
CA PRO A 367 -75.60 -94.45 134.76
C PRO A 367 -74.35 -94.54 133.82
N ALA A 368 -73.92 -93.39 133.23
CA ALA A 368 -72.63 -93.16 132.51
C ALA A 368 -72.50 -93.87 131.12
N ALA A 369 -71.64 -93.50 130.15
CA ALA A 369 -70.72 -92.39 129.87
C ALA A 369 -70.30 -92.44 128.36
N GLN A 370 -69.58 -91.53 127.69
CA GLN A 370 -69.33 -90.06 127.76
C GLN A 370 -68.35 -89.68 126.61
N HIS A 371 -68.29 -88.41 126.17
CA HIS A 371 -67.33 -87.83 125.16
C HIS A 371 -67.65 -88.16 123.67
N GLN A 372 -67.23 -87.36 122.66
CA GLN A 372 -66.13 -86.38 122.64
C GLN A 372 -66.30 -85.24 121.59
N GLN A 373 -66.15 -83.97 122.05
CA GLN A 373 -65.58 -82.75 121.39
C GLN A 373 -66.13 -82.24 120.02
N GLY A 374 -66.14 -80.93 119.72
CA GLY A 374 -65.58 -79.77 120.46
C GLY A 374 -66.02 -78.37 119.93
N PRO A 375 -65.42 -77.25 120.43
CA PRO A 375 -66.01 -75.89 120.32
C PRO A 375 -65.10 -74.71 119.84
N GLN A 376 -65.74 -73.62 119.36
CA GLN A 376 -65.29 -72.19 119.26
C GLN A 376 -63.98 -71.83 118.46
N PRO A 377 -63.33 -70.61 118.57
CA PRO A 377 -63.24 -69.62 117.47
C PRO A 377 -61.77 -69.08 117.25
N PRO A 378 -61.41 -67.79 116.98
CA PRO A 378 -61.83 -66.75 116.00
C PRO A 378 -60.65 -66.22 115.07
N VAL A 379 -60.87 -65.10 114.35
CA VAL A 379 -59.98 -64.14 113.58
C VAL A 379 -58.44 -64.04 113.83
N PRO A 380 -57.64 -63.32 112.98
CA PRO A 380 -57.69 -63.08 111.52
C PRO A 380 -56.34 -63.53 110.85
N PRO A 381 -55.28 -62.74 110.49
CA PRO A 381 -55.07 -61.36 109.98
C PRO A 381 -54.41 -61.27 108.55
N GLY A 382 -54.21 -60.05 108.02
CA GLY A 382 -52.84 -59.63 107.60
C GLY A 382 -52.37 -59.67 106.14
N GLY A 383 -52.74 -58.68 105.32
CA GLY A 383 -51.70 -57.79 104.78
C GLY A 383 -51.06 -58.02 103.38
N PRO A 384 -50.12 -57.12 102.99
CA PRO A 384 -50.22 -56.44 101.68
C PRO A 384 -48.83 -56.21 100.98
N PRO A 385 -48.44 -55.03 100.42
CA PRO A 385 -48.90 -54.43 99.14
C PRO A 385 -47.82 -54.24 98.01
N PRO A 386 -47.26 -53.04 97.65
CA PRO A 386 -47.48 -52.38 96.35
C PRO A 386 -46.18 -51.92 95.62
N ILE A 387 -46.25 -50.77 94.89
CA ILE A 387 -45.18 -49.95 94.27
C ILE A 387 -44.83 -50.39 92.83
N GLY A 388 -44.77 -49.53 91.79
CA GLY A 388 -45.16 -48.12 91.57
C GLY A 388 -45.74 -47.98 90.13
N GLY A 389 -46.18 -46.84 89.58
CA GLY A 389 -45.81 -45.44 89.83
C GLY A 389 -44.44 -45.09 89.23
N PRO A 390 -44.20 -43.88 88.72
CA PRO A 390 -45.13 -42.89 88.13
C PRO A 390 -44.50 -42.20 86.88
N ALA A 391 -44.98 -40.99 86.56
CA ALA A 391 -44.38 -39.98 85.65
C ALA A 391 -44.40 -40.28 84.12
N GLY A 392 -44.63 -39.28 83.25
CA GLY A 392 -44.87 -37.87 83.55
C GLY A 392 -45.54 -37.09 82.40
N PRO A 393 -45.98 -35.84 82.67
CA PRO A 393 -46.64 -34.96 81.70
C PRO A 393 -45.61 -34.04 81.00
N GLN A 394 -46.11 -32.91 80.46
CA GLN A 394 -45.41 -31.81 79.76
C GLN A 394 -45.33 -32.01 78.22
N GLY A 395 -45.90 -31.12 77.40
CA GLY A 395 -46.68 -29.93 77.76
C GLY A 395 -47.43 -29.26 76.59
N ALA A 396 -48.25 -28.27 76.95
CA ALA A 396 -48.71 -27.18 76.07
C ALA A 396 -47.52 -26.25 75.70
N PRO A 397 -47.65 -25.17 74.88
CA PRO A 397 -48.84 -24.55 74.24
C PRO A 397 -48.73 -24.41 72.69
N ILE A 398 -49.80 -24.26 71.89
CA ILE A 398 -50.50 -23.01 71.44
C ILE A 398 -49.63 -21.71 71.31
N PRO A 399 -49.99 -20.66 70.51
CA PRO A 399 -51.09 -20.51 69.54
C PRO A 399 -50.65 -19.91 68.15
N PRO A 400 -51.13 -18.76 67.60
CA PRO A 400 -51.86 -18.77 66.33
C PRO A 400 -51.29 -17.85 65.23
N GLY A 401 -51.87 -17.91 64.01
CA GLY A 401 -51.45 -17.09 62.88
C GLY A 401 -52.55 -16.79 61.86
N MET A 402 -53.68 -16.21 62.29
CA MET A 402 -54.59 -15.53 61.36
C MET A 402 -53.95 -14.22 60.88
N ASN A 403 -53.78 -14.04 59.57
CA ASN A 403 -53.53 -12.73 58.98
C ASN A 403 -53.84 -12.71 57.47
N GLY A 404 -54.52 -11.64 57.04
CA GLY A 404 -54.34 -11.04 55.71
C GLY A 404 -54.97 -11.76 54.50
N GLN A 405 -56.23 -11.40 54.20
CA GLN A 405 -56.53 -11.02 52.81
C GLN A 405 -55.80 -9.70 52.51
N PRO A 406 -55.25 -9.53 51.29
CA PRO A 406 -55.15 -8.21 50.68
C PRO A 406 -55.99 -8.12 49.40
N SER A 407 -56.59 -6.94 49.21
CA SER A 407 -57.37 -6.56 48.04
C SER A 407 -56.54 -6.47 46.76
N ALA A 408 -57.24 -6.51 45.62
CA ALA A 408 -56.65 -6.22 44.31
C ALA A 408 -56.12 -4.77 44.19
N PRO A 409 -55.06 -4.55 43.39
CA PRO A 409 -54.74 -3.24 42.84
C PRO A 409 -55.26 -3.10 41.39
N ALA A 410 -55.96 -2.01 41.11
CA ALA A 410 -55.89 -1.36 39.80
C ALA A 410 -54.58 -0.53 39.75
N PRO A 411 -54.02 -0.10 38.59
CA PRO A 411 -54.71 0.93 37.80
C PRO A 411 -54.43 0.96 36.27
N ALA A 412 -55.21 1.80 35.59
CA ALA A 412 -54.86 2.70 34.46
C ALA A 412 -54.20 2.18 33.15
N GLY A 413 -54.53 2.86 32.04
CA GLY A 413 -53.68 2.90 30.84
C GLY A 413 -54.40 2.72 29.51
N ALA A 414 -55.33 3.61 29.15
CA ALA A 414 -55.94 3.63 27.82
C ALA A 414 -55.28 4.69 26.90
N GLN A 415 -55.03 4.29 25.65
CA GLN A 415 -54.87 5.12 24.44
C GLN A 415 -53.65 6.05 24.30
N GLY A 416 -53.08 6.09 23.08
CA GLY A 416 -52.10 7.10 22.64
C GLY A 416 -51.08 6.60 21.61
N GLN A 417 -51.40 6.63 20.31
CA GLN A 417 -50.42 6.38 19.24
C GLN A 417 -49.52 7.61 19.00
N PRO A 418 -48.23 7.45 18.67
CA PRO A 418 -47.43 8.45 17.97
C PRO A 418 -47.44 8.21 16.44
N GLY A 419 -47.42 9.29 15.66
CA GLY A 419 -47.58 9.26 14.20
C GLY A 419 -46.30 9.03 13.38
N ALA A 420 -46.47 8.89 12.07
CA ALA A 420 -45.40 8.67 11.09
C ALA A 420 -44.66 9.96 10.67
N PRO A 421 -43.38 9.88 10.27
CA PRO A 421 -42.62 11.00 9.71
C PRO A 421 -42.83 11.18 8.19
N ILE A 422 -42.71 12.44 7.73
CA ILE A 422 -42.76 12.88 6.32
C ILE A 422 -41.41 13.57 6.00
N PRO A 423 -40.85 13.46 4.77
CA PRO A 423 -39.42 13.72 4.53
C PRO A 423 -39.04 15.19 4.34
N THR A 424 -37.76 15.48 4.61
CA THR A 424 -37.15 16.82 4.54
C THR A 424 -36.67 17.18 3.14
N ALA A 425 -36.93 18.41 2.71
CA ALA A 425 -36.49 18.97 1.43
C ALA A 425 -35.27 19.91 1.55
N THR A 426 -34.77 20.35 0.40
CA THR A 426 -33.46 21.00 0.16
C THR A 426 -33.40 22.53 0.33
N ASN A 427 -32.15 23.04 0.42
CA ASN A 427 -31.65 24.39 0.09
C ASN A 427 -31.85 25.57 1.07
N GLY A 428 -30.77 26.35 1.22
CA GLY A 428 -30.77 27.73 1.70
C GLY A 428 -29.72 28.07 2.75
N GLN A 429 -28.52 28.53 2.36
CA GLN A 429 -27.56 29.19 3.26
C GLN A 429 -27.69 30.72 3.16
N PRO A 430 -27.96 31.44 4.27
CA PRO A 430 -27.74 32.88 4.41
C PRO A 430 -26.33 33.19 4.98
N GLY A 431 -25.84 34.41 4.80
CA GLY A 431 -24.44 34.78 5.11
C GLY A 431 -24.21 35.69 6.32
N ALA A 432 -22.90 35.94 6.56
CA ALA A 432 -22.26 36.94 7.44
C ALA A 432 -22.46 36.82 8.97
N PRO A 433 -21.34 36.91 9.73
CA PRO A 433 -21.11 38.13 10.54
C PRO A 433 -19.68 38.71 10.38
N ILE A 434 -19.32 39.71 11.22
CA ILE A 434 -18.35 40.80 10.92
C ILE A 434 -17.18 40.90 11.93
N GLN A 435 -16.02 41.41 11.48
CA GLN A 435 -14.87 42.02 12.23
C GLN A 435 -13.91 41.11 13.04
N PRO A 436 -12.69 41.58 13.44
CA PRO A 436 -11.97 42.84 13.12
C PRO A 436 -10.56 42.63 12.51
N GLY A 437 -9.85 43.70 12.11
CA GLY A 437 -8.61 43.63 11.30
C GLY A 437 -7.28 44.00 11.99
N ALA A 438 -6.17 43.92 11.22
CA ALA A 438 -4.85 44.42 11.61
C ALA A 438 -3.91 44.73 10.40
N GLN A 439 -3.24 45.89 10.46
CA GLN A 439 -1.85 46.17 10.01
C GLN A 439 -1.39 45.92 8.54
N GLY A 440 -1.34 47.01 7.75
CA GLY A 440 -0.06 47.71 7.48
C GLY A 440 1.00 47.18 6.49
N GLN A 441 1.01 47.77 5.27
CA GLN A 441 2.18 48.04 4.38
C GLN A 441 2.89 46.86 3.65
N PRO A 442 3.64 47.13 2.54
CA PRO A 442 3.58 48.24 1.58
C PRO A 442 3.33 47.77 0.12
N ALA A 443 3.23 48.73 -0.81
CA ALA A 443 2.84 48.50 -2.21
C ALA A 443 3.86 47.71 -3.06
N GLN A 444 3.35 46.88 -3.97
CA GLN A 444 4.12 46.31 -5.09
C GLN A 444 3.88 47.11 -6.37
N ASN A 445 4.95 47.35 -7.13
CA ASN A 445 4.88 48.06 -8.40
C ASN A 445 4.16 47.23 -9.47
N GLY A 446 3.15 47.80 -10.13
CA GLY A 446 2.54 47.19 -11.32
C GLY A 446 3.45 47.35 -12.55
N PRO A 447 3.57 46.34 -13.43
CA PRO A 447 4.37 46.45 -14.64
C PRO A 447 3.68 47.30 -15.72
N ASN A 448 4.46 48.20 -16.33
CA ASN A 448 4.03 49.06 -17.43
C ASN A 448 3.84 48.27 -18.75
N GLY A 449 2.80 48.68 -19.50
CA GLY A 449 2.81 48.87 -20.95
C GLY A 449 3.35 47.76 -21.87
N GLN A 450 2.44 47.06 -22.55
CA GLN A 450 2.76 46.32 -23.77
C GLN A 450 3.13 47.29 -24.91
N PRO A 451 4.22 47.07 -25.67
CA PRO A 451 4.45 47.70 -26.96
C PRO A 451 3.56 47.07 -28.05
N GLY A 452 2.93 47.90 -28.88
CA GLY A 452 2.09 47.44 -29.99
C GLY A 452 2.88 46.82 -31.15
N ALA A 453 2.23 45.93 -31.90
CA ALA A 453 2.81 45.27 -33.07
C ALA A 453 2.95 46.24 -34.27
N PRO A 454 4.02 46.13 -35.09
CA PRO A 454 4.15 46.89 -36.32
C PRO A 454 3.34 46.26 -37.47
N VAL A 455 2.69 47.13 -38.26
CA VAL A 455 2.03 46.78 -39.53
C VAL A 455 3.06 46.56 -40.65
N PRO A 456 2.87 45.57 -41.55
CA PRO A 456 3.73 45.40 -42.73
C PRO A 456 3.32 46.38 -43.84
N ALA A 457 4.29 47.10 -44.41
CA ALA A 457 4.07 48.04 -45.50
C ALA A 457 4.88 47.66 -46.76
N GLY A 458 4.21 47.68 -47.91
CA GLY A 458 4.80 48.01 -49.21
C GLY A 458 5.79 47.02 -49.84
N ALA A 459 5.30 46.19 -50.77
CA ALA A 459 6.17 45.51 -51.73
C ALA A 459 6.76 46.52 -52.75
N GLN A 460 8.08 46.50 -52.96
CA GLN A 460 8.73 47.21 -54.06
C GLN A 460 9.92 46.41 -54.64
N GLY A 461 9.94 46.29 -55.97
CA GLY A 461 11.15 46.22 -56.81
C GLY A 461 12.12 45.05 -56.66
N GLN A 462 12.03 44.05 -57.54
CA GLN A 462 13.16 43.17 -57.86
C GLN A 462 14.23 43.93 -58.67
N PRO A 463 15.54 43.77 -58.38
CA PRO A 463 16.62 43.96 -59.35
C PRO A 463 16.80 42.70 -60.21
N GLY A 464 17.08 42.88 -61.50
CA GLY A 464 17.09 41.78 -62.49
C GLY A 464 18.32 40.86 -62.44
N ALA A 465 18.18 39.69 -63.06
CA ALA A 465 19.26 38.73 -63.26
C ALA A 465 20.21 39.13 -64.41
N PRO A 466 21.52 38.82 -64.33
CA PRO A 466 22.40 38.82 -65.49
C PRO A 466 22.18 37.53 -66.30
N GLY A 467 21.97 37.66 -67.61
CA GLY A 467 21.88 36.52 -68.52
C GLY A 467 23.26 36.01 -68.96
N PRO A 468 23.40 34.71 -69.30
CA PRO A 468 24.58 34.20 -69.97
C PRO A 468 24.46 34.43 -71.49
N LEU A 469 25.58 34.80 -72.12
CA LEU A 469 25.74 34.93 -73.57
C LEU A 469 26.91 34.06 -74.04
N ASP A 470 26.79 33.59 -75.28
CA ASP A 470 27.83 33.00 -76.13
C ASP A 470 28.31 31.55 -75.86
N ASP A 471 27.68 30.63 -76.61
CA ASP A 471 28.35 29.48 -77.23
C ASP A 471 29.57 29.94 -78.07
N PRO A 472 30.51 29.02 -78.37
CA PRO A 472 30.55 28.61 -79.78
C PRO A 472 30.72 27.11 -80.04
N LEU A 473 29.86 26.61 -80.93
CA LEU A 473 30.09 25.63 -82.01
C LEU A 473 31.35 24.74 -81.95
N GLY A 474 31.13 23.43 -81.94
CA GLY A 474 32.20 22.42 -81.88
C GLY A 474 32.63 21.79 -83.22
N SER A 475 33.73 21.04 -83.14
CA SER A 475 34.21 19.96 -84.04
C SER A 475 35.46 19.36 -83.37
N GLY A 476 35.76 18.06 -83.37
CA GLY A 476 35.02 16.89 -83.83
C GLY A 476 35.92 15.63 -83.78
N THR A 477 35.34 14.46 -84.05
CA THR A 477 36.00 13.18 -84.42
C THR A 477 36.80 12.35 -83.38
N GLY A 478 36.53 11.04 -83.37
CA GLY A 478 37.41 9.95 -82.89
C GLY A 478 37.41 9.68 -81.37
N GLY A 479 37.22 8.45 -80.86
CA GLY A 479 36.86 7.18 -81.50
C GLY A 479 37.42 5.97 -80.72
N HIS A 480 36.59 4.94 -80.49
CA HIS A 480 36.99 3.57 -80.05
C HIS A 480 37.60 3.47 -78.62
N SER A 481 37.53 2.38 -77.85
CA SER A 481 36.63 1.21 -77.78
C SER A 481 36.73 0.59 -76.37
N ARG A 482 35.66 -0.08 -75.89
CA ARG A 482 35.69 -1.05 -74.76
C ARG A 482 36.45 -2.33 -75.17
N PRO A 483 36.95 -3.23 -74.26
CA PRO A 483 36.31 -3.78 -73.05
C PRO A 483 37.24 -3.81 -71.80
N GLY A 484 36.89 -4.32 -70.60
CA GLY A 484 35.67 -4.96 -70.11
C GLY A 484 35.94 -6.29 -69.39
N VAL A 485 36.10 -6.26 -68.05
CA VAL A 485 36.15 -7.38 -67.08
C VAL A 485 35.68 -6.80 -65.73
N GLY A 486 34.84 -7.38 -64.87
CA GLY A 486 34.35 -8.76 -64.74
C GLY A 486 34.83 -9.36 -63.40
N GLY A 487 34.02 -9.33 -62.33
CA GLY A 487 34.40 -9.84 -60.99
C GLY A 487 34.43 -11.39 -60.89
N PRO A 488 34.25 -12.02 -59.69
CA PRO A 488 33.92 -11.44 -58.38
C PRO A 488 34.52 -12.16 -57.11
N HIS A 489 34.20 -11.61 -55.92
CA HIS A 489 33.89 -12.27 -54.62
C HIS A 489 34.77 -13.35 -53.91
N ARG A 490 34.76 -13.22 -52.55
CA ARG A 490 34.97 -14.19 -51.44
C ARG A 490 36.39 -14.42 -50.90
N GLY A 491 36.51 -14.31 -49.56
CA GLY A 491 37.68 -14.71 -48.75
C GLY A 491 37.69 -14.08 -47.35
N ARG A 492 37.00 -14.69 -46.38
CA ARG A 492 36.98 -14.31 -44.94
C ARG A 492 37.72 -15.40 -44.13
N PRO A 493 37.90 -15.22 -42.81
CA PRO A 493 39.08 -14.71 -42.10
C PRO A 493 40.02 -15.83 -41.61
N LEU A 494 41.07 -15.53 -40.81
CA LEU A 494 41.48 -16.31 -39.63
C LEU A 494 42.65 -15.65 -38.86
N ASN A 495 42.69 -15.90 -37.54
CA ASN A 495 43.75 -15.59 -36.54
C ASN A 495 44.03 -14.08 -36.26
N GLY A 496 44.17 -13.61 -35.01
CA GLY A 496 44.17 -14.27 -33.69
C GLY A 496 45.54 -14.17 -33.00
N ALA A 497 45.55 -13.90 -31.68
CA ALA A 497 46.66 -13.47 -30.79
C ALA A 497 46.80 -11.93 -30.67
N ASP A 498 47.01 -11.28 -29.52
CA ASP A 498 46.88 -11.56 -28.06
C ASP A 498 46.54 -10.17 -27.42
N ARG A 499 45.81 -9.93 -26.33
CA ARG A 499 45.55 -10.58 -25.03
C ARG A 499 46.73 -10.64 -24.05
N GLU A 500 47.31 -9.48 -23.75
CA GLU A 500 48.12 -9.27 -22.54
C GLU A 500 47.45 -8.28 -21.57
N ASP A 501 46.80 -8.84 -20.55
CA ASP A 501 46.65 -8.31 -19.18
C ASP A 501 46.24 -9.53 -18.33
N PRO A 502 47.06 -9.95 -17.34
CA PRO A 502 46.81 -9.44 -15.99
C PRO A 502 48.05 -9.30 -15.07
N LEU A 503 47.97 -8.33 -14.14
CA LEU A 503 48.33 -8.42 -12.70
C LEU A 503 49.72 -8.97 -12.27
N PHE A 504 50.43 -8.22 -11.39
CA PHE A 504 50.53 -8.46 -9.92
C PHE A 504 51.86 -7.99 -9.26
N THR A 505 51.75 -7.46 -8.02
CA THR A 505 52.79 -7.29 -6.96
C THR A 505 54.10 -6.51 -7.19
N GLY A 506 54.18 -5.31 -6.57
CA GLY A 506 54.94 -5.00 -5.33
C GLY A 506 56.48 -5.17 -5.28
N PRO A 507 57.14 -4.72 -4.20
CA PRO A 507 56.60 -4.14 -2.95
C PRO A 507 56.39 -2.62 -2.98
#